data_AF-F5J0E9-F1
#
_entry.id   AF-F5J0E9-F1
#
_cell.length_a   1.000
_cell.length_b   1.000
_cell.length_c   1.000
_cell.angle_alpha   90.00
_cell.angle_beta   90.00
_cell.angle_gamma   90.00
#
_symmetry.space_group_name_H-M   'P 1'
#
loop_
_entity.id
_entity.type
_entity.pdbx_description
1 polymer ?
#
loop_
_entity_poly.entity_id
_entity_poly.type
_entity_poly.pdbx_seq_one_letter_code
_entity_poly.pdbx_strand_id
1 'polypeptide(L)'
;MHNGHYVFTQLCRFLPKRAFDCLVDKYEGNKYVKSFTCWNHLLVLIFGQLSNRESLRDLIGILDAHKKKFYHLGFGKSVTRSNLSKANEVRSID
;
A
#
# COMPACT_ATOMS: atom_id res chain seq x y z
N MET A 1 -9.68 -18.75 -13.97
CA MET A 1 -9.13 -18.37 -12.64
C MET A 1 -7.62 -18.24 -12.78
N HIS A 2 -6.99 -17.16 -12.32
CA HIS A 2 -5.53 -17.06 -12.30
C HIS A 2 -5.01 -17.93 -11.16
N ASN A 3 -4.38 -19.06 -11.49
CA ASN A 3 -3.78 -19.99 -10.52
C ASN A 3 -2.39 -19.54 -10.02
N GLY A 4 -2.07 -18.24 -10.09
CA GLY A 4 -0.77 -17.68 -9.72
C GLY A 4 -0.89 -16.32 -9.03
N HIS A 5 0.17 -15.89 -8.36
CA HIS A 5 0.26 -14.56 -7.75
C HIS A 5 0.15 -13.46 -8.83
N TYR A 6 -0.55 -12.36 -8.53
CA TYR A 6 -0.60 -11.19 -9.42
C TYR A 6 0.81 -10.68 -9.75
N VAL A 7 1.01 -10.19 -10.97
CA VAL A 7 2.30 -9.61 -11.41
C VAL A 7 2.79 -8.55 -10.42
N PHE A 8 1.90 -7.69 -9.95
CA PHE A 8 2.20 -6.70 -8.90
C PHE A 8 2.79 -7.36 -7.64
N THR A 9 2.14 -8.41 -7.13
CA THR A 9 2.62 -9.15 -5.95
C THR A 9 3.98 -9.80 -6.20
N GLN A 10 4.24 -10.30 -7.42
CA GLN A 10 5.54 -10.84 -7.80
C GLN A 10 6.63 -9.77 -7.78
N LEU A 11 6.36 -8.58 -8.34
CA LEU A 11 7.27 -7.44 -8.29
C LEU A 11 7.57 -7.01 -6.86
N CYS A 12 6.56 -6.98 -6.00
CA CYS A 12 6.72 -6.60 -4.59
C CYS A 12 7.60 -7.58 -3.79
N ARG A 13 7.80 -8.82 -4.26
CA ARG A 13 8.70 -9.80 -3.59
C ARG A 13 10.17 -9.41 -3.68
N PHE A 14 10.55 -8.56 -4.63
CA PHE A 14 11.91 -8.05 -4.75
C PHE A 14 12.20 -6.89 -3.79
N LEU A 15 11.16 -6.32 -3.16
CA LEU A 15 11.34 -5.27 -2.17
C LEU A 15 11.93 -5.86 -0.87
N PRO A 16 12.89 -5.17 -0.22
CA PRO A 16 13.57 -5.68 0.97
C PRO A 16 12.67 -5.56 2.21
N LYS A 17 11.61 -6.38 2.28
CA LYS A 17 10.57 -6.28 3.32
C LYS A 17 11.15 -6.28 4.74
N ARG A 18 12.12 -7.16 5.02
CA ARG A 18 12.73 -7.24 6.36
C ARG A 18 13.46 -5.95 6.75
N ALA A 19 14.21 -5.36 5.83
CA ALA A 19 14.90 -4.10 6.09
C ALA A 19 13.89 -2.96 6.28
N PHE A 20 12.82 -2.95 5.49
CA PHE A 20 11.72 -2.00 5.64
C PHE A 20 11.02 -2.14 7.00
N ASP A 21 10.68 -3.37 7.41
CA ASP A 21 10.05 -3.63 8.71
C ASP A 21 10.96 -3.14 9.86
N CYS A 22 12.28 -3.40 9.80
CA CYS A 22 13.23 -2.87 10.79
C CYS A 22 13.21 -1.34 10.87
N LEU A 23 13.09 -0.64 9.74
CA LEU A 23 12.99 0.83 9.74
C LEU A 23 11.65 1.28 10.34
N VAL A 24 10.54 0.64 9.96
CA VAL A 24 9.23 0.96 10.51
C VAL A 24 9.19 0.75 12.01
N ASP A 25 9.81 -0.30 12.53
CA ASP A 25 9.90 -0.56 13.97
C ASP A 25 10.80 0.47 14.66
N LYS A 26 11.97 0.79 14.08
CA LYS A 26 12.90 1.78 14.62
C LYS A 26 12.28 3.17 14.78
N TYR A 27 11.46 3.59 13.81
CA TYR A 27 10.81 4.91 13.79
C TYR A 27 9.36 4.86 14.29
N GLU A 28 8.93 3.73 14.86
CA GLU A 28 7.55 3.52 15.33
C GLU A 28 6.49 3.89 14.27
N GLY A 29 6.75 3.68 12.98
CA GLY A 29 5.89 4.13 11.88
C GLY A 29 4.48 3.51 11.86
N ASN A 30 4.32 2.38 12.55
CA ASN A 30 3.03 1.71 12.77
C ASN A 30 2.43 1.99 14.17
N LYS A 31 2.94 2.95 14.94
CA LYS A 31 2.39 3.28 16.27
C LYS A 31 0.92 3.63 16.16
N TYR A 32 0.09 3.00 16.98
CA TYR A 32 -1.38 3.14 16.98
C TYR A 32 -2.10 2.72 15.69
N VAL A 33 -1.40 2.16 14.70
CA VAL A 33 -1.98 1.72 13.43
C VAL A 33 -2.70 0.39 13.61
N LYS A 34 -4.04 0.39 13.58
CA LYS A 34 -4.88 -0.83 13.66
C LYS A 34 -5.04 -1.54 12.32
N SER A 35 -4.97 -0.79 11.22
CA SER A 35 -5.11 -1.28 9.85
C SER A 35 -4.40 -0.30 8.91
N PHE A 36 -4.05 -0.75 7.71
CA PHE A 36 -3.32 0.07 6.74
C PHE A 36 -1.90 0.45 7.23
N THR A 37 -1.06 -0.56 7.40
CA THR A 37 0.34 -0.45 7.85
C THR A 37 1.19 0.36 6.87
N CYS A 38 2.38 0.77 7.29
CA CYS A 38 3.40 1.37 6.41
C CYS A 38 3.67 0.50 5.18
N TRP A 39 3.66 -0.83 5.35
CA TRP A 39 3.82 -1.75 4.22
C TRP A 39 2.66 -1.65 3.23
N ASN A 40 1.42 -1.71 3.71
CA ASN A 40 0.24 -1.57 2.84
C ASN A 40 0.26 -0.24 2.09
N HIS A 41 0.65 0.82 2.79
CA HIS A 41 0.75 2.17 2.23
C HIS A 41 1.82 2.27 1.14
N LEU A 42 3.03 1.73 1.38
CA LEU A 42 4.08 1.63 0.37
C LEU A 42 3.58 0.91 -0.89
N LEU A 43 2.92 -0.24 -0.72
CA LEU A 43 2.42 -1.02 -1.85
C LEU A 43 1.36 -0.25 -2.65
N VAL A 44 0.46 0.48 -1.98
CA VAL A 44 -0.53 1.34 -2.65
C VAL A 44 0.15 2.47 -3.44
N LEU A 45 1.18 3.10 -2.89
CA LEU A 45 1.92 4.16 -3.58
C LEU A 45 2.65 3.61 -4.81
N ILE A 46 3.36 2.47 -4.68
CA ILE A 46 4.03 1.81 -5.81
C ILE A 46 3.01 1.42 -6.89
N PHE A 47 1.85 0.89 -6.50
CA PHE A 47 0.78 0.57 -7.44
C PHE A 47 0.32 1.82 -8.21
N GLY A 48 0.13 2.94 -7.52
CA GLY A 48 -0.20 4.22 -8.15
C GLY A 48 0.82 4.67 -9.18
N GLN A 49 2.11 4.58 -8.85
CA GLN A 49 3.20 4.91 -9.78
C GLN A 49 3.22 3.98 -11.00
N LEU A 50 3.17 2.65 -10.79
CA LEU A 50 3.21 1.67 -11.87
C LEU A 50 1.98 1.70 -12.78
N SER A 51 0.84 2.12 -12.26
CA SER A 51 -0.40 2.28 -13.05
C SER A 51 -0.59 3.70 -13.57
N ASN A 52 0.42 4.57 -13.44
CA ASN A 52 0.41 5.95 -13.88
C ASN A 52 -0.84 6.73 -13.40
N ARG A 53 -1.15 6.63 -12.10
CA ARG A 53 -2.26 7.37 -11.48
C ARG A 53 -1.80 8.78 -11.12
N GLU A 54 -2.50 9.78 -11.62
CA GLU A 54 -2.07 11.19 -11.51
C GLU A 54 -2.58 11.88 -10.24
N SER A 55 -3.53 11.27 -9.54
CA SER A 55 -4.08 11.85 -8.30
C SER A 55 -4.51 10.81 -7.29
N LEU A 56 -4.60 11.25 -6.02
CA LEU A 56 -5.18 10.43 -4.95
C LEU A 56 -6.60 9.95 -5.29
N ARG A 57 -7.40 10.80 -5.95
CA ARG A 57 -8.77 10.47 -6.35
C ARG A 57 -8.80 9.38 -7.42
N ASP A 58 -7.96 9.51 -8.43
CA ASP A 58 -7.83 8.53 -9.52
C ASP A 58 -7.35 7.16 -8.97
N LEU A 59 -6.32 7.17 -8.12
CA LEU A 59 -5.82 5.97 -7.45
C LEU A 59 -6.92 5.28 -6.61
N ILE A 60 -7.66 6.03 -5.79
CA ILE A 60 -8.75 5.44 -5.01
C ILE A 60 -9.86 4.90 -5.92
N GLY A 61 -10.21 5.59 -7.00
CA GLY A 61 -11.22 5.13 -7.96
C GLY A 61 -10.91 3.75 -8.53
N ILE A 62 -9.67 3.53 -8.99
CA ILE A 62 -9.28 2.24 -9.55
C ILE A 62 -9.15 1.14 -8.48
N LEU A 63 -8.70 1.49 -7.28
CA LEU A 63 -8.63 0.57 -6.15
C LEU A 63 -10.03 0.13 -5.72
N ASP A 64 -11.01 1.04 -5.70
CA ASP A 64 -12.39 0.72 -5.31
C ASP A 64 -13.01 -0.36 -6.21
N ALA A 65 -12.78 -0.25 -7.53
CA ALA A 65 -13.21 -1.24 -8.52
C ALA A 65 -12.56 -2.63 -8.34
N HIS A 66 -11.46 -2.71 -7.59
CA HIS A 66 -10.68 -3.94 -7.40
C HIS A 66 -10.56 -4.38 -5.94
N LYS A 67 -11.43 -3.89 -5.04
CA LYS A 67 -11.47 -4.26 -3.61
C LYS A 67 -11.32 -5.75 -3.32
N LYS A 68 -11.99 -6.61 -4.09
CA LYS A 68 -11.94 -8.08 -3.94
C LYS A 68 -10.52 -8.65 -4.09
N LYS A 69 -9.60 -7.93 -4.72
CA LYS A 69 -8.22 -8.34 -4.98
C LYS A 69 -7.22 -7.84 -3.94
N PHE A 70 -7.62 -6.95 -3.02
CA PHE A 70 -6.70 -6.26 -2.10
C PHE A 70 -5.85 -7.19 -1.25
N TYR A 71 -6.44 -8.28 -0.75
CA TYR A 71 -5.72 -9.26 0.07
C TYR A 71 -4.56 -9.88 -0.72
N HIS A 72 -4.80 -10.26 -1.98
CA HIS A 72 -3.79 -10.86 -2.83
C HIS A 72 -2.74 -9.86 -3.35
N LEU A 73 -3.10 -8.56 -3.41
CA LEU A 73 -2.20 -7.47 -3.80
C LEU A 73 -1.39 -6.91 -2.61
N GLY A 74 -1.71 -7.29 -1.37
CA GLY A 74 -1.01 -6.81 -0.17
C GLY A 74 -1.45 -5.44 0.33
N PHE A 75 -2.56 -4.89 -0.15
CA PHE A 75 -3.07 -3.57 0.29
C PHE A 75 -3.76 -3.61 1.67
N GLY A 76 -3.96 -4.80 2.23
CA GLY A 76 -4.64 -5.01 3.50
C GLY A 76 -6.17 -5.02 3.36
N LYS A 77 -6.85 -4.77 4.47
CA LYS A 77 -8.33 -4.93 4.56
C LYS A 77 -9.10 -3.88 3.75
N SER A 78 -8.65 -2.62 3.78
CA SER A 78 -9.34 -1.51 3.13
C SER A 78 -8.37 -0.36 2.87
N VAL A 79 -8.53 0.28 1.71
CA VAL A 79 -7.86 1.51 1.32
C VAL A 79 -8.96 2.52 1.03
N THR A 80 -8.94 3.63 1.75
CA THR A 80 -9.92 4.72 1.61
C THR A 80 -9.18 6.01 1.29
N ARG A 81 -9.87 6.98 0.70
CA ARG A 81 -9.26 8.29 0.47
C ARG A 81 -8.74 8.92 1.76
N SER A 82 -9.50 8.78 2.86
CA SER A 82 -9.15 9.34 4.16
C SER A 82 -7.92 8.67 4.77
N ASN A 83 -7.83 7.33 4.78
CA ASN A 83 -6.70 6.64 5.39
C ASN A 83 -5.40 6.84 4.59
N LEU A 84 -5.49 6.87 3.27
CA LEU A 84 -4.35 7.10 2.38
C LEU A 84 -3.87 8.55 2.47
N SER A 85 -4.79 9.52 2.47
CA SER A 85 -4.45 10.93 2.67
C SER A 85 -3.77 11.15 4.03
N LYS A 86 -4.33 10.57 5.10
CA LYS A 86 -3.75 10.72 6.44
C LYS A 86 -2.39 10.06 6.55
N ALA A 87 -2.22 8.89 5.94
CA ALA A 87 -0.92 8.22 5.89
C ALA A 87 0.12 9.03 5.10
N ASN A 88 -0.28 9.66 3.99
CA ASN A 88 0.61 10.54 3.23
C ASN A 88 1.06 11.76 4.06
N GLU A 89 0.16 12.35 4.85
CA GLU A 89 0.46 13.53 5.69
C GLU A 89 1.31 13.19 6.91
N VAL A 90 1.03 12.08 7.60
CA VAL A 90 1.69 11.74 8.87
C VAL A 90 3.01 11.00 8.68
N ARG A 91 3.15 10.27 7.56
CA ARG A 91 4.35 9.45 7.27
C ARG A 91 5.27 10.09 6.23
N SER A 92 4.90 11.25 5.66
CA SER A 92 5.85 12.04 4.87
C SER A 92 6.95 12.55 5.80
N ILE A 93 8.17 12.52 5.29
CA ILE A 93 9.29 13.22 5.90
C ILE A 93 9.29 14.60 5.25
N ASP A 94 9.03 15.64 6.05
CA ASP A 94 9.34 17.03 5.68
C ASP A 94 10.86 17.26 5.78
#